data_AF-A0AAE8MXD8-F1
#
_entry.id   AF-A0AAE8MXD8-F1
#
_cell.length_a   1.000
_cell.length_b   1.000
_cell.length_c   1.000
_cell.angle_alpha   90.00
_cell.angle_beta   90.00
_cell.angle_gamma   90.00
#
_symmetry.space_group_name_H-M   'P 1'
#
loop_
_entity.id
_entity.type
_entity.pdbx_description
1 polymer ?
#
loop_
_entity_poly.entity_id
_entity_poly.type
_entity_poly.pdbx_seq_one_letter_code
_entity_poly.pdbx_strand_id
1 'polypeptide(L)'
;MKLTAPLFLAALASAAHNWDVYRIGTVDNFAWKNTMPADGGSLGGYNSCETAANFTATQYKVTDIYKPRPEGLAPWATVVNGILMSRFYPGAWQGVNYKGGERDVVMMEYKDVPQAVRVWVEEQLKDEAQRKKRWLTVLRKSKAVDDMVTGDENLEVLPAEEKVMIFAPGEIYDSLPLWVAQGSKCEAELKNLSKYVPYHQDDAVIAWAQPITLPDRENGGRDLSFSVEAKYIRETEEGRTARLFWERAHAAAERHNRKQVREERMGKRALTQAQRRDKDEL
;
A
#
# COMPACT_ATOMS: atom_id res chain seq x y z
N MET A 1 42.47 3.12 28.67
CA MET A 1 41.47 3.87 27.89
C MET A 1 40.96 2.98 26.77
N LYS A 2 39.73 2.47 26.88
CA LYS A 2 39.08 1.70 25.80
C LYS A 2 38.19 2.66 25.02
N LEU A 3 38.58 2.96 23.78
CA LEU A 3 37.74 3.68 22.83
C LEU A 3 36.77 2.68 22.20
N THR A 4 35.50 2.74 22.61
CA THR A 4 34.39 2.09 21.92
C THR A 4 33.85 3.04 20.87
N ALA A 5 34.10 2.74 19.60
CA ALA A 5 33.43 3.41 18.48
C ALA A 5 32.00 2.85 18.34
N PRO A 6 30.97 3.69 18.16
CA PRO A 6 29.63 3.21 17.85
C PRO A 6 29.58 2.79 16.38
N LEU A 7 29.23 1.53 16.13
CA LEU A 7 28.89 1.03 14.80
C LEU A 7 27.52 1.61 14.44
N PHE A 8 27.48 2.64 13.61
CA PHE A 8 26.25 3.03 12.91
C PHE A 8 26.02 2.05 11.76
N LEU A 9 25.13 1.08 11.99
CA LEU A 9 24.53 0.31 10.90
C LEU A 9 23.58 1.25 10.16
N ALA A 10 24.06 1.82 9.06
CA ALA A 10 23.18 2.43 8.07
C ALA A 10 22.30 1.32 7.48
N ALA A 11 21.00 1.36 7.77
CA ALA A 11 20.03 0.52 7.10
C ALA A 11 20.03 0.87 5.61
N LEU A 12 20.50 -0.06 4.77
CA LEU A 12 20.26 0.01 3.34
C LEU A 12 18.75 -0.14 3.12
N ALA A 13 18.07 0.99 2.97
CA ALA A 13 16.71 1.03 2.42
C ALA A 13 16.80 0.69 0.94
N SER A 14 16.96 -0.60 0.62
CA SER A 14 16.70 -1.09 -0.73
C SER A 14 15.22 -0.93 -0.96
N ALA A 15 14.80 0.07 -1.74
CA ALA A 15 13.47 0.09 -2.33
C ALA A 15 13.33 -1.17 -3.18
N ALA A 16 12.86 -2.25 -2.57
CA ALA A 16 12.64 -3.52 -3.22
C ALA A 16 11.56 -3.29 -4.28
N HIS A 17 12.00 -3.08 -5.51
CA HIS A 17 11.15 -3.18 -6.68
C HIS A 17 10.64 -4.61 -6.69
N ASN A 18 9.38 -4.80 -6.29
CA ASN A 18 8.81 -6.12 -6.28
C ASN A 18 8.55 -6.51 -7.74
N TRP A 19 9.40 -7.38 -8.27
CA TRP A 19 9.28 -7.92 -9.63
C TRP A 19 7.91 -8.56 -9.89
N ASP A 20 7.20 -8.98 -8.83
CA ASP A 20 5.85 -9.52 -8.95
C ASP A 20 4.81 -8.49 -9.43
N VAL A 21 5.01 -7.20 -9.16
CA VAL A 21 4.12 -6.15 -9.68
C VAL A 21 4.18 -6.13 -11.21
N TYR A 22 5.36 -6.29 -11.81
CA TYR A 22 5.52 -6.33 -13.27
C TYR A 22 5.07 -7.65 -13.88
N ARG A 23 5.33 -8.77 -13.20
CA ARG A 23 5.03 -10.11 -13.71
C ARG A 23 3.55 -10.48 -13.60
N ILE A 24 2.94 -10.17 -12.46
CA ILE A 24 1.57 -10.59 -12.12
C ILE A 24 0.58 -9.43 -12.29
N GLY A 25 0.99 -8.20 -12.00
CA GLY A 25 0.13 -7.04 -11.97
C GLY A 25 -0.49 -6.79 -10.59
N THR A 26 -1.11 -5.62 -10.45
CA THR A 26 -1.86 -5.22 -9.26
C THR A 26 -3.33 -5.57 -9.38
N VAL A 27 -4.07 -5.57 -8.27
CA VAL A 27 -5.54 -5.61 -8.31
C VAL A 27 -6.08 -4.32 -8.96
N ASP A 28 -7.19 -4.43 -9.68
CA ASP A 28 -7.72 -3.33 -10.52
C ASP A 28 -8.06 -2.06 -9.73
N ASN A 29 -8.42 -2.21 -8.46
CA ASN A 29 -8.78 -1.12 -7.56
C ASN A 29 -7.62 -0.63 -6.67
N PHE A 30 -6.39 -1.07 -6.90
CA PHE A 30 -5.24 -0.60 -6.13
C PHE A 30 -4.82 0.80 -6.61
N ALA A 31 -5.24 1.82 -5.86
CA ALA A 31 -4.99 3.21 -6.22
C ALA A 31 -3.60 3.73 -5.82
N TRP A 32 -2.88 3.00 -4.97
CA TRP A 32 -1.69 3.49 -4.28
C TRP A 32 -0.41 3.28 -5.08
N LYS A 33 0.51 4.24 -5.01
CA LYS A 33 1.82 4.16 -5.64
C LYS A 33 2.91 4.65 -4.69
N ASN A 34 4.03 3.94 -4.63
CA ASN A 34 5.19 4.44 -3.91
C ASN A 34 5.75 5.64 -4.68
N THR A 35 5.63 6.82 -4.07
CA THR A 35 6.12 8.08 -4.61
C THR A 35 7.31 8.61 -3.80
N MET A 36 7.73 7.88 -2.77
CA MET A 36 8.89 8.22 -1.95
C MET A 36 10.20 7.91 -2.69
N PRO A 37 11.22 8.76 -2.58
CA PRO A 37 12.54 8.51 -3.16
C PRO A 37 13.16 7.26 -2.54
N ALA A 38 13.72 6.39 -3.39
CA ALA A 38 14.34 5.14 -2.94
C ALA A 38 15.55 5.35 -2.02
N ASP A 39 16.24 6.49 -2.16
CA ASP A 39 17.38 6.90 -1.36
C ASP A 39 16.99 7.60 -0.05
N GLY A 40 15.69 7.73 0.24
CA GLY A 40 15.20 8.52 1.38
C GLY A 40 15.47 10.01 1.23
N GLY A 41 15.78 10.47 0.01
CA GLY A 41 16.04 11.87 -0.30
C GLY A 41 14.80 12.76 -0.17
N SER A 42 15.01 14.06 -0.41
CA SER A 42 13.91 15.04 -0.47
C SER A 42 12.95 14.72 -1.60
N LEU A 43 11.65 14.96 -1.39
CA LEU A 43 10.59 14.81 -2.39
C LEU A 43 10.67 15.80 -3.55
N GLY A 44 11.64 16.72 -3.54
CA GLY A 44 11.91 17.67 -4.63
C GLY A 44 10.78 18.67 -4.80
N GLY A 45 10.99 19.91 -4.35
CA GLY A 45 9.94 20.95 -4.43
C GLY A 45 8.83 20.83 -3.38
N TYR A 46 8.97 19.93 -2.40
CA TYR A 46 8.06 19.81 -1.25
C TYR A 46 8.84 19.87 0.06
N ASN A 47 8.23 20.52 1.05
CA ASN A 47 8.61 20.37 2.46
C ASN A 47 7.82 19.22 3.05
N SER A 48 8.47 18.34 3.82
CA SER A 48 7.84 17.17 4.43
C SER A 48 8.00 17.14 5.95
N CYS A 49 6.95 16.69 6.63
CA CYS A 49 7.04 16.14 7.98
C CYS A 49 6.94 14.62 7.86
N GLU A 50 8.00 13.91 8.23
CA GLU A 50 8.16 12.48 8.00
C GLU A 50 8.06 11.71 9.30
N THR A 51 7.42 10.55 9.27
CA THR A 51 7.37 9.63 10.40
C THR A 51 7.30 8.20 9.89
N ALA A 52 8.08 7.31 10.51
CA ALA A 52 8.08 5.90 10.19
C ALA A 52 8.05 5.07 11.48
N ALA A 53 7.43 3.89 11.40
CA ALA A 53 7.46 2.91 12.48
C ALA A 53 7.50 1.49 11.90
N ASN A 54 8.12 0.59 12.67
CA ASN A 54 8.24 -0.82 12.32
C ASN A 54 7.26 -1.64 13.17
N PHE A 55 6.66 -2.62 12.53
CA PHE A 55 5.67 -3.51 13.13
C PHE A 55 6.04 -4.96 12.88
N THR A 56 5.66 -5.82 13.82
CA THR A 56 5.83 -7.27 13.74
C THR A 56 4.47 -7.93 13.60
N ALA A 57 4.39 -8.90 12.71
CA ALA A 57 3.20 -9.70 12.44
C ALA A 57 3.62 -11.10 12.00
N THR A 58 2.65 -11.96 11.70
CA THR A 58 2.89 -13.22 11.00
C THR A 58 2.13 -13.22 9.67
N GLN A 59 2.76 -13.72 8.61
CA GLN A 59 2.16 -13.80 7.28
C GLN A 59 2.04 -15.25 6.83
N TYR A 60 0.86 -15.59 6.33
CA TYR A 60 0.44 -16.90 5.87
C TYR A 60 -0.01 -16.81 4.42
N LYS A 61 0.00 -17.94 3.72
CA LYS A 61 -0.73 -18.09 2.45
C LYS A 61 -2.13 -18.63 2.71
N VAL A 62 -3.04 -18.41 1.76
CA VAL A 62 -4.38 -19.01 1.80
C VAL A 62 -4.32 -20.55 1.86
N THR A 63 -3.30 -21.17 1.26
CA THR A 63 -3.05 -22.63 1.39
C THR A 63 -2.78 -23.08 2.83
N ASP A 64 -2.34 -22.18 3.70
CA ASP A 64 -1.94 -22.50 5.06
C ASP A 64 -3.09 -22.33 6.06
N ILE A 65 -4.26 -21.84 5.64
CA ILE A 65 -5.36 -21.48 6.55
C ILE A 65 -5.82 -22.67 7.40
N TYR A 66 -5.95 -23.86 6.82
CA TYR A 66 -6.42 -25.05 7.53
C TYR A 66 -5.30 -25.80 8.28
N LYS A 67 -4.05 -25.35 8.19
CA LYS A 67 -2.94 -25.97 8.92
C LYS A 67 -2.98 -25.52 10.39
N PRO A 68 -2.59 -26.40 11.34
CA PRO A 68 -2.49 -26.02 12.73
C PRO A 68 -1.40 -24.96 12.95
N ARG A 69 -1.46 -24.27 14.09
CA ARG A 69 -0.39 -23.36 14.51
C ARG A 69 0.90 -24.16 14.80
N PRO A 70 2.10 -23.60 14.56
CA PRO A 70 2.36 -22.22 14.09
C PRO A 70 2.30 -22.05 12.56
N GLU A 71 2.17 -23.13 11.80
CA GLU A 71 2.29 -23.10 10.34
C GLU A 71 1.09 -22.46 9.62
N GLY A 72 -0.07 -22.43 10.27
CA GLY A 72 -1.32 -21.94 9.73
C GLY A 72 -2.25 -21.26 10.72
N LEU A 73 -3.50 -21.04 10.28
CA LEU A 73 -4.54 -20.28 10.96
C LEU A 73 -5.78 -21.11 11.32
N ALA A 74 -5.62 -22.43 11.52
CA ALA A 74 -6.75 -23.35 11.71
C ALA A 74 -7.84 -22.85 12.67
N PRO A 75 -7.53 -22.26 13.85
CA PRO A 75 -8.54 -21.77 14.77
C PRO A 75 -9.48 -20.70 14.19
N TRP A 76 -9.02 -19.91 13.22
CA TRP A 76 -9.79 -18.84 12.58
C TRP A 76 -10.21 -19.18 11.15
N ALA A 77 -9.93 -20.41 10.69
CA ALA A 77 -10.09 -20.81 9.29
C ALA A 77 -11.49 -20.55 8.75
N THR A 78 -12.53 -20.86 9.52
CA THR A 78 -13.94 -20.65 9.13
C THR A 78 -14.23 -19.19 8.81
N VAL A 79 -13.78 -18.26 9.67
CA VAL A 79 -14.01 -16.82 9.50
C VAL A 79 -13.19 -16.28 8.32
N VAL A 80 -11.91 -16.64 8.25
CA VAL A 80 -11.01 -16.18 7.17
C VAL A 80 -11.50 -16.69 5.81
N ASN A 81 -11.95 -17.95 5.73
CA ASN A 81 -12.52 -18.50 4.50
C ASN A 81 -13.83 -17.79 4.12
N GLY A 82 -14.68 -17.44 5.08
CA GLY A 82 -15.87 -16.63 4.84
C GLY A 82 -15.55 -15.27 4.22
N ILE A 83 -14.49 -14.60 4.68
CA ILE A 83 -14.00 -13.33 4.12
C ILE A 83 -13.46 -13.53 2.70
N LEU A 84 -12.63 -14.55 2.48
CA LEU A 84 -12.04 -14.86 1.17
C LEU A 84 -13.06 -15.11 0.07
N MET A 85 -14.19 -15.72 0.42
CA MET A 85 -15.25 -16.08 -0.52
C MET A 85 -16.25 -14.95 -0.76
N SER A 86 -16.40 -14.03 0.20
CA SER A 86 -17.44 -12.99 0.14
C SER A 86 -16.92 -11.60 -0.24
N ARG A 87 -15.61 -11.34 -0.14
CA ARG A 87 -15.03 -10.00 -0.30
C ARG A 87 -13.94 -9.98 -1.36
N PHE A 88 -13.77 -8.81 -1.98
CA PHE A 88 -12.66 -8.60 -2.91
C PHE A 88 -11.34 -8.58 -2.16
N TYR A 89 -10.33 -9.27 -2.70
CA TYR A 89 -8.98 -9.25 -2.13
C TYR A 89 -8.28 -7.94 -2.53
N PRO A 90 -7.82 -7.11 -1.57
CA PRO A 90 -7.26 -5.78 -1.85
C PRO A 90 -5.79 -5.82 -2.34
N GLY A 91 -5.22 -7.02 -2.54
CA GLY A 91 -3.85 -7.22 -2.97
C GLY A 91 -2.87 -7.46 -1.82
N ALA A 92 -1.63 -7.81 -2.17
CA ALA A 92 -0.52 -7.91 -1.22
C ALA A 92 0.09 -6.52 -0.92
N TRP A 93 1.30 -6.46 -0.34
CA TRP A 93 1.93 -5.22 0.16
C TRP A 93 2.05 -4.09 -0.86
N GLN A 94 2.12 -4.41 -2.15
CA GLN A 94 2.18 -3.42 -3.24
C GLN A 94 0.97 -3.57 -4.20
N GLY A 95 -0.14 -4.09 -3.69
CA GLY A 95 -1.35 -4.33 -4.48
C GLY A 95 -1.28 -5.57 -5.39
N VAL A 96 -0.22 -6.39 -5.29
CA VAL A 96 -0.03 -7.56 -6.16
C VAL A 96 -1.23 -8.51 -6.08
N ASN A 97 -1.76 -8.90 -7.24
CA ASN A 97 -2.93 -9.77 -7.33
C ASN A 97 -2.53 -11.25 -7.40
N TYR A 98 -2.00 -11.79 -6.30
CA TYR A 98 -1.84 -13.24 -6.20
C TYR A 98 -3.20 -13.95 -6.30
N LYS A 99 -3.24 -15.07 -7.03
CA LYS A 99 -4.46 -15.83 -7.28
C LYS A 99 -4.56 -17.04 -6.35
N GLY A 100 -5.80 -17.38 -6.00
CA GLY A 100 -6.12 -18.60 -5.25
C GLY A 100 -5.34 -18.72 -3.95
N GLY A 101 -4.64 -19.86 -3.81
CA GLY A 101 -3.87 -20.22 -2.62
C GLY A 101 -2.68 -19.32 -2.31
N GLU A 102 -2.16 -18.57 -3.29
CA GLU A 102 -0.97 -17.73 -3.14
C GLU A 102 -1.25 -16.35 -2.54
N ARG A 103 -2.51 -16.05 -2.24
CA ARG A 103 -2.89 -14.81 -1.55
C ARG A 103 -2.31 -14.78 -0.14
N ASP A 104 -1.89 -13.59 0.27
CA ASP A 104 -1.29 -13.34 1.57
C ASP A 104 -2.36 -13.00 2.61
N VAL A 105 -2.21 -13.56 3.79
CA VAL A 105 -3.03 -13.28 4.96
C VAL A 105 -2.10 -12.93 6.10
N VAL A 106 -2.28 -11.76 6.70
CA VAL A 106 -1.45 -11.28 7.81
C VAL A 106 -2.27 -11.36 9.10
N MET A 107 -1.63 -11.86 10.15
CA MET A 107 -2.16 -11.87 11.51
C MET A 107 -1.25 -11.04 12.40
N MET A 108 -1.85 -10.16 13.19
CA MET A 108 -1.15 -9.31 14.15
C MET A 108 -1.89 -9.34 15.48
N GLU A 109 -1.14 -9.36 16.59
CA GLU A 109 -1.74 -9.21 17.92
C GLU A 109 -2.38 -7.82 18.02
N TYR A 110 -3.63 -7.73 18.46
CA TYR A 110 -4.36 -6.46 18.40
C TYR A 110 -3.79 -5.41 19.37
N LYS A 111 -3.15 -5.84 20.46
CA LYS A 111 -2.40 -4.96 21.37
C LYS A 111 -1.24 -4.21 20.68
N ASP A 112 -0.65 -4.81 19.65
CA ASP A 112 0.50 -4.23 18.93
C ASP A 112 0.04 -3.29 17.81
N VAL A 113 -1.27 -3.28 17.51
CA VAL A 113 -1.88 -2.35 16.56
C VAL A 113 -2.01 -0.95 17.20
N PRO A 114 -1.54 0.11 16.53
CA PRO A 114 -1.63 1.48 17.04
C PRO A 114 -3.04 1.88 17.45
N GLN A 115 -3.19 2.65 18.53
CA GLN A 115 -4.51 2.99 19.07
C GLN A 115 -5.39 3.72 18.05
N ALA A 116 -4.82 4.62 17.26
CA ALA A 116 -5.55 5.32 16.19
C ALA A 116 -6.12 4.36 15.14
N VAL A 117 -5.38 3.31 14.79
CA VAL A 117 -5.84 2.27 13.85
C VAL A 117 -6.95 1.43 14.51
N ARG A 118 -6.80 1.05 15.78
CA ARG A 118 -7.83 0.30 16.52
C ARG A 118 -9.18 1.02 16.54
N VAL A 119 -9.17 2.31 16.89
CA VAL A 119 -10.38 3.14 16.89
C VAL A 119 -11.01 3.19 15.50
N TRP A 120 -10.20 3.41 14.46
CA TRP A 120 -10.68 3.42 13.08
C TRP A 120 -11.27 2.07 12.66
N VAL A 121 -10.60 0.96 12.97
CA VAL A 121 -11.08 -0.40 12.66
C VAL A 121 -12.43 -0.65 13.34
N GLU A 122 -12.57 -0.30 14.62
CA GLU A 122 -13.82 -0.45 15.36
C GLU A 122 -14.96 0.37 14.74
N GLU A 123 -14.69 1.59 14.27
CA GLU A 123 -15.66 2.40 13.53
C GLU A 123 -16.05 1.76 12.19
N GLN A 124 -15.07 1.23 11.42
CA GLN A 124 -15.35 0.57 10.14
C GLN A 124 -16.14 -0.73 10.30
N LEU A 125 -15.97 -1.44 11.42
CA LEU A 125 -16.65 -2.71 11.66
C LEU A 125 -18.05 -2.55 12.29
N LYS A 126 -18.39 -1.36 12.82
CA LYS A 126 -19.74 -1.03 13.32
C LYS A 126 -20.77 -0.95 12.20
N ASP A 127 -20.42 -0.34 11.08
CA ASP A 127 -21.30 -0.28 9.90
C ASP A 127 -21.24 -1.60 9.12
N GLU A 128 -22.36 -2.29 9.00
CA GLU A 128 -22.47 -3.55 8.28
C GLU A 128 -22.05 -3.43 6.80
N ALA A 129 -22.37 -2.30 6.16
CA ALA A 129 -22.02 -2.05 4.77
C ALA A 129 -20.51 -1.91 4.57
N GLN A 130 -19.82 -1.23 5.50
CA GLN A 130 -18.36 -1.14 5.50
C GLN A 130 -17.75 -2.48 5.84
N ARG A 131 -18.21 -3.14 6.92
CA ARG A 131 -17.73 -4.46 7.33
C ARG A 131 -17.74 -5.49 6.20
N LYS A 132 -18.78 -5.49 5.36
CA LYS A 132 -18.89 -6.40 4.19
C LYS A 132 -17.88 -6.11 3.08
N LYS A 133 -17.34 -4.89 2.99
CA LYS A 133 -16.35 -4.48 1.99
C LYS A 133 -14.91 -4.74 2.41
N ARG A 134 -14.62 -4.68 3.72
CA ARG A 134 -13.26 -4.73 4.25
C ARG A 134 -12.65 -6.12 4.20
N TRP A 135 -11.41 -6.28 3.76
CA TRP A 135 -10.61 -7.47 4.03
C TRP A 135 -9.77 -7.25 5.31
N LEU A 136 -10.47 -6.93 6.40
CA LEU A 136 -9.92 -6.98 7.75
C LEU A 136 -10.99 -7.51 8.70
N THR A 137 -10.56 -8.20 9.74
CA THR A 137 -11.41 -8.61 10.85
C THR A 137 -10.60 -8.62 12.14
N VAL A 138 -11.28 -8.33 13.24
CA VAL A 138 -10.77 -8.54 14.59
C VAL A 138 -11.47 -9.76 15.15
N LEU A 139 -10.72 -10.65 15.80
CA LEU A 139 -11.23 -11.88 16.39
C LEU A 139 -10.59 -12.09 17.76
N ARG A 140 -11.22 -12.89 18.62
CA ARG A 140 -10.54 -13.29 19.84
C ARG A 140 -9.36 -14.20 19.54
N LYS A 141 -8.44 -14.25 20.47
CA LYS A 141 -7.35 -15.20 20.48
C LYS A 141 -7.87 -16.59 20.82
N SER A 142 -7.39 -17.59 20.09
CA SER A 142 -7.66 -18.99 20.40
C SER A 142 -6.84 -19.44 21.61
N LYS A 143 -7.52 -20.00 22.62
CA LYS A 143 -6.94 -20.42 23.90
C LYS A 143 -6.30 -21.82 23.82
N ALA A 144 -6.76 -22.66 22.91
CA ALA A 144 -6.27 -24.02 22.71
C ALA A 144 -6.11 -24.37 21.22
N VAL A 145 -5.51 -25.51 20.88
CA VAL A 145 -5.33 -25.92 19.47
C VAL A 145 -6.67 -26.25 18.80
N ASP A 146 -7.60 -26.86 19.53
CA ASP A 146 -8.93 -27.25 19.03
C ASP A 146 -10.01 -26.18 19.25
N ASP A 147 -9.61 -25.01 19.77
CA ASP A 147 -10.51 -23.90 20.08
C ASP A 147 -10.78 -23.07 18.82
N MET A 148 -11.81 -23.50 18.09
CA MET A 148 -12.32 -22.82 16.90
C MET A 148 -13.01 -21.51 17.28
N VAL A 149 -12.57 -20.42 16.68
CA VAL A 149 -13.10 -19.08 16.92
C VAL A 149 -14.22 -18.78 15.93
N THR A 150 -15.38 -18.39 16.45
CA THR A 150 -16.51 -17.91 15.64
C THR A 150 -16.52 -16.38 15.56
N GLY A 151 -17.17 -15.83 14.53
CA GLY A 151 -17.21 -14.39 14.29
C GLY A 151 -18.24 -13.61 15.11
N ASP A 152 -19.10 -14.29 15.87
CA ASP A 152 -20.28 -13.71 16.53
C ASP A 152 -20.03 -13.33 18.01
N GLU A 153 -18.78 -13.39 18.46
CA GLU A 153 -18.45 -13.11 19.85
C GLU A 153 -18.44 -11.61 20.15
N ASN A 154 -18.83 -11.25 21.38
CA ASN A 154 -18.82 -9.86 21.81
C ASN A 154 -17.39 -9.37 22.07
N LEU A 155 -16.75 -8.89 21.00
CA LEU A 155 -15.39 -8.39 21.03
C LEU A 155 -15.26 -7.07 21.81
N GLU A 156 -16.32 -6.29 22.00
CA GLU A 156 -16.23 -5.00 22.70
C GLU A 156 -15.82 -5.15 24.17
N VAL A 157 -16.20 -6.27 24.79
CA VAL A 157 -15.92 -6.57 26.20
C VAL A 157 -14.50 -7.08 26.42
N LEU A 158 -13.87 -7.65 25.38
CA LEU A 158 -12.54 -8.25 25.51
C LEU A 158 -11.44 -7.18 25.50
N PRO A 159 -10.38 -7.34 26.30
CA PRO A 159 -9.20 -6.48 26.23
C PRO A 159 -8.43 -6.71 24.92
N ALA A 160 -7.54 -5.78 24.55
CA ALA A 160 -6.82 -5.85 23.27
C ALA A 160 -5.83 -7.02 23.21
N GLU A 161 -5.33 -7.46 24.35
CA GLU A 161 -4.39 -8.57 24.52
C GLU A 161 -5.02 -9.94 24.21
N GLU A 162 -6.35 -10.02 24.28
CA GLU A 162 -7.12 -11.22 23.96
C GLU A 162 -7.65 -11.21 22.52
N LYS A 163 -7.19 -10.28 21.69
CA LYS A 163 -7.65 -10.12 20.30
C LYS A 163 -6.49 -10.22 19.32
N VAL A 164 -6.82 -10.70 18.13
CA VAL A 164 -5.95 -10.69 16.95
C VAL A 164 -6.66 -9.95 15.83
N MET A 165 -5.89 -9.23 15.03
CA MET A 165 -6.34 -8.63 13.78
C MET A 165 -5.82 -9.48 12.62
N ILE A 166 -6.74 -9.89 11.74
CA ILE A 166 -6.41 -10.62 10.52
C ILE A 166 -6.81 -9.76 9.34
N PHE A 167 -5.88 -9.53 8.42
CA PHE A 167 -6.07 -8.63 7.28
C PHE A 167 -5.25 -9.07 6.06
N ALA A 168 -5.66 -8.62 4.88
CA ALA A 168 -4.85 -8.70 3.69
C ALA A 168 -3.88 -7.51 3.66
N PRO A 169 -2.61 -7.66 3.22
CA PRO A 169 -1.66 -6.55 3.25
C PRO A 169 -2.11 -5.30 2.51
N GLY A 170 -2.88 -5.42 1.42
CA GLY A 170 -3.44 -4.28 0.71
C GLY A 170 -4.51 -3.51 1.49
N GLU A 171 -5.14 -4.12 2.49
CA GLU A 171 -6.26 -3.50 3.23
C GLU A 171 -5.79 -2.35 4.13
N ILE A 172 -4.57 -2.42 4.67
CA ILE A 172 -4.08 -1.37 5.59
C ILE A 172 -3.87 -0.04 4.88
N TYR A 173 -3.80 -0.03 3.55
CA TYR A 173 -3.61 1.17 2.74
C TYR A 173 -4.69 2.21 2.94
N ASP A 174 -5.88 1.87 3.41
CA ASP A 174 -6.94 2.84 3.71
C ASP A 174 -6.74 3.58 5.05
N SER A 175 -5.78 3.12 5.87
CA SER A 175 -5.52 3.66 7.21
C SER A 175 -4.04 3.90 7.51
N LEU A 176 -3.13 3.73 6.53
CA LEU A 176 -1.67 3.80 6.75
C LEU A 176 -1.18 5.00 7.57
N PRO A 177 -1.64 6.25 7.33
CA PRO A 177 -1.19 7.38 8.14
C PRO A 177 -1.45 7.20 9.64
N LEU A 178 -2.54 6.53 10.02
CA LEU A 178 -2.91 6.29 11.41
C LEU A 178 -1.92 5.36 12.13
N TRP A 179 -1.20 4.51 11.39
CA TRP A 179 -0.22 3.59 11.97
C TRP A 179 0.95 4.33 12.61
N VAL A 180 1.30 5.51 12.07
CA VAL A 180 2.47 6.30 12.48
C VAL A 180 2.11 7.68 13.00
N ALA A 181 0.81 8.03 13.07
CA ALA A 181 0.37 9.36 13.47
C ALA A 181 0.71 9.70 14.93
N GLN A 182 0.50 8.75 15.85
CA GLN A 182 0.58 9.00 17.28
C GLN A 182 2.01 9.33 17.72
N GLY A 183 2.20 10.48 18.38
CA GLY A 183 3.50 10.94 18.85
C GLY A 183 4.38 11.59 17.78
N SER A 184 3.88 11.74 16.56
CA SER A 184 4.58 12.43 15.48
C SER A 184 4.46 13.96 15.57
N LYS A 185 5.36 14.68 14.89
CA LYS A 185 5.31 16.16 14.83
C LYS A 185 4.13 16.69 14.02
N CYS A 186 3.56 15.87 13.14
CA CYS A 186 2.43 16.19 12.27
C CYS A 186 1.23 15.26 12.56
N GLU A 187 1.04 14.93 13.85
CA GLU A 187 -0.01 13.99 14.28
C GLU A 187 -1.41 14.44 13.83
N ALA A 188 -1.69 15.75 13.87
CA ALA A 188 -2.98 16.30 13.48
C ALA A 188 -3.27 16.06 11.99
N GLU A 189 -2.26 16.25 11.14
CA GLU A 189 -2.34 16.05 9.71
C GLU A 189 -2.42 14.57 9.36
N LEU A 190 -1.60 13.72 9.99
CA LEU A 190 -1.60 12.27 9.76
C LEU A 190 -2.90 11.59 10.23
N LYS A 191 -3.56 12.11 11.27
CA LYS A 191 -4.89 11.62 11.68
C LYS A 191 -6.00 12.02 10.70
N ASN A 192 -5.78 13.03 9.87
CA ASN A 192 -6.78 13.50 8.94
C ASN A 192 -6.73 12.71 7.62
N LEU A 193 -7.44 11.58 7.58
CA LEU A 193 -7.53 10.74 6.38
C LEU A 193 -8.12 11.45 5.15
N SER A 194 -8.81 12.60 5.29
CA SER A 194 -9.27 13.35 4.12
C SER A 194 -8.13 14.00 3.31
N LYS A 195 -6.95 14.17 3.93
CA LYS A 195 -5.73 14.66 3.26
C LYS A 195 -4.90 13.53 2.66
N TYR A 196 -5.24 12.28 2.96
CA TYR A 196 -4.47 11.12 2.55
C TYR A 196 -4.80 10.74 1.12
N VAL A 197 -3.77 10.79 0.26
CA VAL A 197 -3.91 10.65 -1.19
C VAL A 197 -2.80 9.75 -1.75
N PRO A 198 -3.03 9.10 -2.91
CA PRO A 198 -2.06 8.19 -3.50
C PRO A 198 -0.92 8.87 -4.29
N TYR A 199 -0.96 10.19 -4.49
CA TYR A 199 0.02 10.94 -5.27
C TYR A 199 0.40 12.26 -4.59
N HIS A 200 1.53 12.84 -4.99
CA HIS A 200 1.97 14.14 -4.46
C HIS A 200 0.99 15.25 -4.82
N GLN A 201 0.51 15.95 -3.80
CA GLN A 201 -0.31 17.15 -3.93
C GLN A 201 0.07 18.13 -2.81
N ASP A 202 -0.15 19.42 -3.04
CA ASP A 202 0.00 20.41 -1.98
C ASP A 202 -0.99 20.15 -0.82
N ASP A 203 -0.52 20.40 0.41
CA ASP A 203 -1.25 20.16 1.66
C ASP A 203 -1.83 18.74 1.82
N ALA A 204 -1.02 17.73 1.51
CA ALA A 204 -1.45 16.34 1.43
C ALA A 204 -0.66 15.40 2.35
N VAL A 205 -1.23 14.24 2.64
CA VAL A 205 -0.56 13.13 3.32
C VAL A 205 -0.34 12.01 2.32
N ILE A 206 0.87 11.47 2.29
CA ILE A 206 1.23 10.26 1.55
C ILE A 206 1.77 9.22 2.53
N ALA A 207 1.52 7.95 2.26
CA ALA A 207 2.03 6.87 3.09
C ALA A 207 2.31 5.63 2.26
N TRP A 208 3.24 4.81 2.74
CA TRP A 208 3.62 3.58 2.09
C TRP A 208 4.00 2.52 3.13
N ALA A 209 3.65 1.27 2.85
CA ALA A 209 4.06 0.14 3.66
C ALA A 209 4.95 -0.80 2.87
N GLN A 210 6.03 -1.26 3.51
CA GLN A 210 6.95 -2.21 2.91
C GLN A 210 7.36 -3.30 3.90
N PRO A 211 7.38 -4.58 3.49
CA PRO A 211 7.97 -5.63 4.29
C PRO A 211 9.48 -5.40 4.40
N ILE A 212 10.01 -5.49 5.62
CA ILE A 212 11.44 -5.44 5.93
C ILE A 212 12.00 -6.86 5.85
N THR A 213 11.31 -7.82 6.45
CA THR A 213 11.61 -9.26 6.36
C THR A 213 10.45 -9.98 5.71
N LEU A 214 10.73 -11.08 5.03
CA LEU A 214 9.72 -11.99 4.49
C LEU A 214 9.69 -13.29 5.32
N PRO A 215 8.53 -13.97 5.42
CA PRO A 215 8.44 -15.25 6.12
C PRO A 215 9.34 -16.33 5.52
N ASP A 216 10.16 -16.95 6.37
CA ASP A 216 10.97 -18.11 5.99
C ASP A 216 10.14 -19.39 6.04
N ARG A 217 9.37 -19.62 4.97
CA ARG A 217 8.41 -20.73 4.95
C ARG A 217 9.08 -22.11 4.93
N GLU A 218 10.27 -22.21 4.34
CA GLU A 218 11.03 -23.45 4.22
C GLU A 218 11.50 -23.95 5.58
N ASN A 219 11.90 -23.03 6.48
CA ASN A 219 12.30 -23.35 7.84
C ASN A 219 11.16 -23.25 8.86
N GLY A 220 9.90 -23.19 8.40
CA GLY A 220 8.72 -23.13 9.26
C GLY A 220 8.44 -21.75 9.89
N GLY A 221 9.26 -20.74 9.60
CA GLY A 221 9.06 -19.36 10.02
C GLY A 221 7.83 -18.73 9.35
N ARG A 222 7.05 -17.98 10.14
CA ARG A 222 5.92 -17.17 9.65
C ARG A 222 6.07 -15.70 10.00
N ASP A 223 7.15 -15.34 10.70
CA ASP A 223 7.38 -13.99 11.20
C ASP A 223 7.62 -13.02 10.05
N LEU A 224 7.00 -11.87 10.20
CA LEU A 224 7.04 -10.77 9.26
C LEU A 224 7.33 -9.49 10.04
N SER A 225 8.27 -8.70 9.55
CA SER A 225 8.42 -7.31 9.98
C SER A 225 8.17 -6.40 8.80
N PHE A 226 7.44 -5.30 9.02
CA PHE A 226 7.14 -4.32 8.00
C PHE A 226 7.29 -2.91 8.55
N SER A 227 7.70 -1.99 7.69
CA SER A 227 7.76 -0.56 7.98
C SER A 227 6.54 0.10 7.37
N VAL A 228 5.94 1.02 8.13
CA VAL A 228 5.04 2.02 7.59
C VAL A 228 5.73 3.36 7.65
N GLU A 229 5.73 4.08 6.54
CA GLU A 229 6.23 5.45 6.45
C GLU A 229 5.09 6.35 5.99
N ALA A 230 4.94 7.51 6.63
CA ALA A 230 4.02 8.54 6.19
C ALA A 230 4.70 9.91 6.20
N LYS A 231 4.33 10.73 5.22
CA LYS A 231 4.80 12.10 5.07
C LYS A 231 3.61 13.02 4.89
N TYR A 232 3.55 14.07 5.70
CA TYR A 232 2.73 15.24 5.40
C TYR A 232 3.56 16.21 4.55
N ILE A 233 3.04 16.61 3.40
CA ILE A 233 3.77 17.36 2.38
C ILE A 233 3.10 18.71 2.08
N ARG A 234 3.93 19.74 1.88
CA ARG A 234 3.51 21.06 1.38
C ARG A 234 4.40 21.46 0.22
N GLU A 235 3.80 21.90 -0.87
CA GLU A 235 4.53 22.36 -2.05
C GLU A 235 5.30 23.64 -1.71
N THR A 236 6.58 23.67 -2.03
CA THR A 236 7.43 24.87 -1.91
C THR A 236 7.15 25.81 -3.08
N GLU A 237 7.48 27.09 -2.94
CA GLU A 237 7.37 28.03 -4.07
C GLU A 237 8.22 27.60 -5.27
N GLU A 238 9.43 27.10 -5.02
CA GLU A 238 10.31 26.55 -6.05
C GLU A 238 9.67 25.34 -6.74
N GLY A 239 9.12 24.40 -5.97
CA GLY A 239 8.40 23.24 -6.50
C GLY A 239 7.21 23.62 -7.37
N ARG A 240 6.41 24.59 -6.90
CA ARG A 240 5.26 25.12 -7.64
C ARG A 240 5.67 25.77 -8.95
N THR A 241 6.71 26.60 -8.94
CA THR A 241 7.21 27.25 -10.17
C THR A 241 7.76 26.22 -11.16
N ALA A 242 8.50 25.22 -10.69
CA ALA A 242 9.01 24.13 -11.51
C ALA A 242 7.87 23.30 -12.12
N ARG A 243 6.85 22.94 -11.34
CA ARG A 243 5.68 22.20 -11.83
C ARG A 243 4.93 22.98 -12.89
N LEU A 244 4.62 24.26 -12.64
CA LEU A 244 3.95 25.12 -13.61
C LEU A 244 4.78 25.32 -14.88
N PHE A 245 6.11 25.39 -14.76
CA PHE A 245 7.01 25.43 -15.91
C PHE A 245 6.90 24.16 -16.75
N TRP A 246 7.00 22.98 -16.13
CA TRP A 246 6.90 21.70 -16.81
C TRP A 246 5.51 21.47 -17.44
N GLU A 247 4.43 21.83 -16.76
CA GLU A 247 3.07 21.78 -17.31
C GLU A 247 2.94 22.63 -18.58
N ARG A 248 3.47 23.86 -18.56
CA ARG A 248 3.47 24.74 -19.73
C ARG A 248 4.34 24.20 -20.86
N ALA A 249 5.53 23.66 -20.54
CA ALA A 249 6.45 23.08 -21.51
C ALA A 249 5.84 21.84 -22.18
N HIS A 250 5.24 20.93 -21.42
CA HIS A 250 4.53 19.76 -21.94
C HIS A 250 3.36 20.16 -22.83
N ALA A 251 2.53 21.11 -22.40
CA ALA A 251 1.43 21.60 -23.22
C ALA A 251 1.92 22.25 -24.53
N ALA A 252 3.06 22.95 -24.50
CA ALA A 252 3.69 23.50 -25.70
C ALA A 252 4.23 22.41 -26.64
N ALA A 253 4.92 21.40 -26.09
CA ALA A 253 5.43 20.26 -26.84
C ALA A 253 4.30 19.46 -27.51
N GLU A 254 3.20 19.20 -26.80
CA GLU A 254 2.03 18.55 -27.39
C GLU A 254 1.43 19.36 -28.55
N ARG A 255 1.30 20.68 -28.39
CA ARG A 255 0.82 21.55 -29.47
C ARG A 255 1.74 21.50 -30.68
N HIS A 256 3.05 21.50 -30.46
CA HIS A 256 4.05 21.38 -31.51
C HIS A 256 3.94 20.03 -32.24
N ASN A 257 3.87 18.92 -31.50
CA ASN A 257 3.70 17.58 -32.08
C ASN A 257 2.40 17.48 -32.90
N ARG A 258 1.29 18.04 -32.40
CA ARG A 258 0.02 18.09 -33.15
C ARG A 258 0.15 18.90 -34.45
N LYS A 259 0.95 19.96 -34.47
CA LYS A 259 1.21 20.76 -35.68
C LYS A 259 2.04 19.98 -36.69
N GLN A 260 3.13 19.35 -36.26
CA GLN A 260 3.96 18.51 -37.13
C GLN A 260 3.16 17.37 -37.77
N VAL A 261 2.36 16.64 -36.98
CA VAL A 261 1.50 15.57 -37.49
C VAL A 261 0.49 16.09 -38.53
N ARG A 262 -0.02 17.32 -38.39
CA ARG A 262 -0.92 17.92 -39.39
C ARG A 262 -0.17 18.27 -40.68
N GLU A 263 1.01 18.87 -40.59
CA GLU A 263 1.84 19.24 -41.73
C GLU A 263 2.29 18.00 -42.52
N GLU A 264 2.71 16.93 -41.84
CA GLU A 264 3.03 15.65 -42.48
C GLU A 264 1.83 15.04 -43.21
N ARG A 265 0.64 15.07 -42.60
CA ARG A 265 -0.60 14.59 -43.24
C ARG A 265 -0.94 15.39 -44.49
N MET A 266 -0.75 16.71 -44.45
CA MET A 266 -0.96 17.58 -45.60
C MET A 266 0.08 17.33 -46.69
N GLY A 267 1.35 17.20 -46.33
CA GLY A 267 2.43 16.86 -47.27
C GLY A 267 2.22 15.52 -47.95
N LYS A 268 1.83 14.47 -47.19
CA LYS A 268 1.48 13.16 -47.75
C LYS A 268 0.29 13.24 -48.71
N ARG A 269 -0.76 13.98 -48.35
CA ARG A 269 -1.92 14.20 -49.25
C ARG A 269 -1.51 14.91 -50.54
N ALA A 270 -0.67 15.94 -50.45
CA ALA A 270 -0.16 16.66 -51.61
C ALA A 270 0.68 15.76 -52.52
N LEU A 271 1.59 14.96 -51.96
CA LEU A 271 2.39 13.98 -52.71
C LEU A 271 1.52 12.93 -53.39
N THR A 272 0.53 12.36 -52.69
CA THR A 272 -0.41 11.40 -53.29
C THR A 272 -1.23 12.03 -54.42
N GLN A 273 -1.65 13.30 -54.28
CA GLN A 273 -2.35 14.01 -55.35
C GLN A 273 -1.46 14.28 -56.56
N ALA A 274 -0.20 14.68 -56.35
CA ALA A 274 0.76 14.86 -57.43
C ALA A 274 0.99 13.54 -58.20
N GLN A 275 1.27 12.44 -57.49
CA GLN A 275 1.44 11.12 -58.09
C GLN A 275 0.22 10.60 -58.86
N ARG A 276 -1.00 11.02 -58.47
CA ARG A 276 -2.22 10.69 -59.23
C ARG A 276 -2.30 11.48 -60.53
N ARG A 277 -1.99 12.79 -60.50
CA ARG A 277 -1.99 13.63 -61.71
C ARG A 277 -0.98 13.14 -62.75
N ASP A 278 0.24 12.81 -62.33
CA ASP A 278 1.28 12.32 -63.23
C ASP A 278 0.92 10.97 -63.90
N LYS A 279 0.05 10.17 -63.25
CA LYS A 279 -0.48 8.91 -63.82
C LYS A 279 -1.58 9.13 -64.84
N ASP A 280 -2.35 10.22 -64.72
CA ASP A 280 -3.46 10.53 -65.62
C ASP A 280 -2.96 11.21 -66.92
N GLU A 281 -1.69 11.66 -66.96
CA GLU A 281 -1.04 12.29 -68.12
C GLU A 281 -0.24 11.31 -69.03
N LEU A 282 -0.22 10.02 -68.70
CA LEU A 282 0.42 8.92 -69.46
C LEU A 282 -0.63 8.04 -70.15
#